data_AF-A0A4Y2BW02-F1
#
_entry.id   AF-A0A4Y2BW02-F1
#
_cell.length_a   1.000
_cell.length_b   1.000
_cell.length_c   1.000
_cell.angle_alpha   90.00
_cell.angle_beta   90.00
_cell.angle_gamma   90.00
#
_symmetry.space_group_name_H-M   'P 1'
#
loop_
_entity.id
_entity.type
_entity.pdbx_description
1 polymer ?
#
loop_
_entity_poly.entity_id
_entity_poly.type
_entity_poly.pdbx_seq_one_letter_code
_entity_poly.pdbx_strand_id
1 'polypeptide(L)'
;MAEDADLFALLAEMKKSIEQGREEMKKGQEEMKKEFEMSQKEMKNFIRAGKEEMRAHVESQVEEMKQQVNRSIGKVKEDVQGVKTEIDEVQRKMRLLEQRISDLEIRPNIIPASPELMYSRPMVKLLTFDGQTSWTVFKTQFDVVSSTNGWPGPVKASQLVASLRGSAAEVLQQEWR
;
A
#
# COMPACT_ATOMS: atom_id res chain seq x y z
N MET A 1 -81.94 -66.33 53.88
CA MET A 1 -82.35 -66.00 52.48
C MET A 1 -81.93 -64.58 52.10
N ALA A 2 -82.13 -63.56 52.95
CA ALA A 2 -81.66 -62.19 52.66
C ALA A 2 -80.12 -62.07 52.67
N GLU A 3 -79.46 -62.70 53.65
CA GLU A 3 -78.00 -62.62 53.81
C GLU A 3 -77.19 -63.19 52.62
N ASP A 4 -77.74 -64.18 51.90
CA ASP A 4 -77.07 -64.81 50.75
C ASP A 4 -77.16 -63.94 49.49
N ALA A 5 -78.25 -63.19 49.32
CA ALA A 5 -78.45 -62.24 48.21
C ALA A 5 -77.55 -60.99 48.35
N ASP A 6 -77.35 -60.51 49.58
CA ASP A 6 -76.47 -59.37 49.87
C ASP A 6 -75.00 -59.70 49.57
N LEU A 7 -74.58 -60.95 49.78
CA LEU A 7 -73.22 -61.41 49.44
C LEU A 7 -72.97 -61.42 47.93
N PHE A 8 -73.93 -61.87 47.12
CA PHE A 8 -73.81 -61.87 45.65
C PHE A 8 -73.80 -60.45 45.06
N ALA A 9 -74.60 -59.53 45.62
CA ALA A 9 -74.59 -58.13 45.22
C ALA A 9 -73.24 -57.47 45.48
N LEU A 10 -72.65 -57.70 46.66
CA LEU A 10 -71.33 -57.17 47.03
C LEU A 10 -70.22 -57.71 46.11
N LEU A 11 -70.26 -58.99 45.74
CA LEU A 11 -69.30 -59.58 44.79
C LEU A 11 -69.42 -58.97 43.38
N ALA A 12 -70.65 -58.69 42.92
CA ALA A 12 -70.87 -58.07 41.61
C ALA A 12 -70.35 -56.63 41.58
N GLU A 13 -70.55 -55.86 42.66
CA GLU A 13 -70.02 -54.50 42.80
C GLU A 13 -68.49 -54.49 42.85
N MET A 14 -67.88 -55.39 43.62
CA MET A 14 -66.42 -55.55 43.66
C MET A 14 -65.84 -55.85 42.27
N LYS A 15 -66.44 -56.79 41.54
CA LYS A 15 -65.99 -57.15 40.18
C LYS A 15 -66.11 -55.97 39.21
N LYS A 16 -67.21 -55.21 39.29
CA LYS A 16 -67.41 -54.01 38.48
C LYS A 16 -66.37 -52.93 38.80
N SER A 17 -66.11 -52.68 40.08
CA SER A 17 -65.10 -51.71 40.52
C SER A 17 -63.69 -52.10 40.07
N ILE A 18 -63.33 -53.39 40.15
CA ILE A 18 -62.04 -53.90 39.65
C ILE A 18 -61.92 -53.71 38.14
N GLU A 19 -62.96 -54.02 37.37
CA GLU A 19 -62.94 -53.85 35.91
C GLU A 19 -62.86 -52.36 35.52
N GLN A 20 -63.60 -51.50 36.21
CA GLN A 20 -63.52 -50.04 36.02
C GLN A 20 -62.11 -49.52 36.33
N GLY A 21 -61.51 -49.91 37.46
CA GLY A 21 -60.14 -49.52 37.81
C GLY A 21 -59.10 -50.03 36.80
N ARG A 22 -59.34 -51.21 36.21
CA ARG A 22 -58.48 -51.76 35.15
C ARG A 22 -58.57 -50.97 33.84
N GLU A 23 -59.78 -50.61 33.42
CA GLU A 23 -59.99 -49.80 32.21
C GLU A 23 -59.45 -48.37 32.38
N GLU A 24 -59.64 -47.75 33.55
CA GLU A 24 -59.03 -46.46 33.88
C GLU A 24 -57.50 -46.53 33.86
N MET A 25 -56.91 -47.60 34.41
CA MET A 25 -55.46 -47.81 34.36
C MET A 25 -54.94 -47.96 32.93
N LYS A 26 -55.62 -48.75 32.07
CA LYS A 26 -55.25 -48.87 30.65
C LYS A 26 -55.35 -47.53 29.93
N LYS A 27 -56.42 -46.77 30.17
CA LYS A 27 -56.59 -45.44 29.58
C LYS A 27 -55.49 -44.48 30.01
N GLY A 28 -55.15 -44.46 31.31
CA GLY A 28 -54.06 -43.64 31.84
C GLY A 28 -52.69 -44.02 31.26
N GLN A 29 -52.42 -45.32 31.05
CA GLN A 29 -51.20 -45.77 30.38
C GLN A 29 -51.12 -45.32 28.92
N GLU A 30 -52.24 -45.40 28.19
CA GLU A 30 -52.31 -44.97 26.79
C GLU A 30 -52.16 -43.45 26.63
N GLU A 31 -52.77 -42.67 27.54
CA GLU A 31 -52.60 -41.21 27.59
C GLU A 31 -51.14 -40.83 27.89
N MET A 32 -50.53 -41.45 28.91
CA MET A 32 -49.12 -41.21 29.24
C MET A 32 -48.18 -41.56 28.08
N LYS A 33 -48.45 -42.65 27.37
CA LYS A 33 -47.68 -43.04 26.18
C LYS A 33 -47.80 -42.01 25.07
N LYS A 34 -49.02 -41.51 24.79
CA LYS A 34 -49.26 -40.48 23.78
C LYS A 34 -48.59 -39.16 24.12
N GLU A 35 -48.65 -38.73 25.39
CA GLU A 35 -47.95 -37.52 25.84
C GLU A 35 -46.43 -37.65 25.68
N PHE A 36 -45.88 -38.81 26.04
CA PHE A 36 -44.45 -39.08 25.87
C PHE A 36 -44.03 -39.06 24.40
N GLU A 37 -44.80 -39.69 23.51
CA GLU A 37 -44.56 -39.67 22.07
C GLU A 37 -44.67 -38.25 21.48
N MET A 38 -45.65 -37.47 21.94
CA MET A 38 -45.84 -36.08 21.54
C MET A 38 -44.65 -35.21 21.99
N SER A 39 -44.24 -35.33 23.26
CA SER A 39 -43.08 -34.61 23.81
C SER A 39 -41.79 -34.96 23.06
N GLN A 40 -41.57 -36.25 22.74
CA GLN A 40 -40.42 -36.64 21.90
C GLN A 40 -40.47 -36.03 20.50
N LYS A 41 -41.66 -35.97 19.89
CA LYS A 41 -41.84 -35.40 18.55
C LYS A 41 -41.57 -33.89 18.57
N GLU A 42 -42.06 -33.18 19.57
CA GLU A 42 -41.81 -31.75 19.77
C GLU A 42 -40.34 -31.45 19.97
N MET A 43 -39.65 -32.22 20.84
CA MET A 43 -38.21 -32.08 21.05
C MET A 43 -37.42 -32.26 19.76
N LYS A 44 -37.74 -33.29 18.96
CA LYS A 44 -37.10 -33.51 17.65
C LYS A 44 -37.35 -32.37 16.67
N ASN A 45 -38.57 -31.85 16.63
CA ASN A 45 -38.92 -30.72 15.77
C ASN A 45 -38.19 -29.44 16.19
N PHE A 46 -38.09 -29.16 17.50
CA PHE A 46 -37.38 -28.02 18.04
C PHE A 46 -35.88 -28.07 17.71
N ILE A 47 -35.24 -29.23 17.92
CA ILE A 47 -33.83 -29.43 17.55
C ILE A 47 -33.61 -29.25 16.05
N ARG A 48 -34.53 -29.76 15.22
CA ARG A 48 -34.45 -29.58 13.76
C ARG A 48 -34.57 -28.11 13.37
N ALA A 49 -35.56 -27.39 13.90
CA ALA A 49 -35.77 -25.97 13.64
C ALA A 49 -34.55 -25.14 14.05
N GLY A 50 -34.03 -25.35 15.26
CA GLY A 50 -32.83 -24.64 15.72
C GLY A 50 -31.60 -24.93 14.86
N LYS A 51 -31.45 -26.16 14.35
CA LYS A 51 -30.37 -26.51 13.40
C LYS A 51 -30.54 -25.81 12.05
N GLU A 52 -31.77 -25.70 11.55
CA GLU A 52 -32.07 -25.03 10.28
C GLU A 52 -31.85 -23.51 10.38
N GLU A 53 -32.29 -22.89 11.47
CA GLU A 53 -32.04 -21.47 11.74
C GLU A 53 -30.55 -21.17 11.86
N MET A 54 -29.80 -21.98 12.61
CA MET A 54 -28.35 -21.83 12.74
C MET A 54 -27.65 -21.96 11.39
N ARG A 55 -28.06 -22.94 10.56
CA ARG A 55 -27.54 -23.13 9.22
C ARG A 55 -27.81 -21.88 8.36
N ALA A 56 -29.05 -21.41 8.32
CA ALA A 56 -29.43 -20.25 7.53
C ALA A 56 -28.67 -18.98 7.96
N HIS A 57 -28.47 -18.81 9.28
CA HIS A 57 -27.71 -17.70 9.81
C HIS A 57 -26.24 -17.73 9.36
N VAL A 58 -25.59 -18.89 9.48
CA VAL A 58 -24.19 -19.08 9.04
C VAL A 58 -24.06 -18.89 7.52
N GLU A 59 -24.98 -19.46 6.73
CA GLU A 59 -24.98 -19.29 5.27
C GLU A 59 -25.12 -17.81 4.86
N SER A 60 -26.01 -17.08 5.54
CA SER A 60 -26.20 -15.64 5.32
C SER A 60 -24.92 -14.84 5.63
N GLN A 61 -24.29 -15.08 6.78
CA GLN A 61 -23.04 -14.40 7.15
C GLN A 61 -21.90 -14.71 6.17
N VAL A 62 -21.79 -15.95 5.70
CA VAL A 62 -20.77 -16.34 4.71
C VAL A 62 -20.99 -15.62 3.39
N GLU A 63 -22.23 -15.51 2.92
CA GLU A 63 -22.53 -14.81 1.68
C GLU A 63 -22.28 -13.29 1.80
N GLU A 64 -22.63 -12.67 2.92
CA GLU A 64 -22.30 -11.26 3.19
C GLU A 64 -20.79 -11.01 3.17
N MET A 65 -20.02 -11.87 3.85
CA MET A 65 -18.56 -11.79 3.86
C MET A 65 -17.97 -11.95 2.45
N LYS A 66 -18.49 -12.89 1.67
CA LYS A 66 -18.09 -13.11 0.27
C LYS A 66 -18.34 -11.86 -0.58
N GLN A 67 -19.49 -11.21 -0.42
CA GLN A 67 -19.80 -9.96 -1.12
C GLN A 67 -18.88 -8.81 -0.69
N GLN A 68 -18.54 -8.70 0.59
CA GLN A 68 -17.59 -7.70 1.08
C GLN A 68 -16.18 -7.92 0.50
N VAL A 69 -15.71 -9.17 0.47
CA VAL A 69 -14.41 -9.53 -0.13
C VAL A 69 -14.40 -9.20 -1.63
N ASN A 70 -15.45 -9.57 -2.36
CA ASN A 70 -15.56 -9.26 -3.79
C ASN A 70 -15.57 -7.75 -4.07
N ARG A 71 -16.27 -6.96 -3.26
CA ARG A 71 -16.24 -5.49 -3.36
C ARG A 71 -14.84 -4.93 -3.12
N SER A 72 -14.12 -5.47 -2.12
CA SER A 72 -12.76 -5.03 -1.79
C SER A 72 -11.77 -5.38 -2.90
N ILE A 73 -11.87 -6.59 -3.47
CA ILE A 73 -11.08 -7.03 -4.62
C ILE A 73 -11.34 -6.11 -5.83
N GLY A 74 -12.60 -5.72 -6.08
CA GLY A 74 -12.97 -4.80 -7.16
C GLY A 74 -12.25 -3.46 -7.05
N LYS A 75 -12.29 -2.83 -5.87
CA LYS A 75 -11.60 -1.54 -5.63
C LYS A 75 -10.09 -1.65 -5.84
N VAL A 76 -9.45 -2.68 -5.27
CA VAL A 76 -8.01 -2.91 -5.45
C VAL A 76 -7.67 -3.10 -6.93
N LYS A 77 -8.52 -3.79 -7.69
CA LYS A 77 -8.32 -3.97 -9.13
C LYS A 77 -8.40 -2.65 -9.88
N GLU A 78 -9.35 -1.78 -9.54
CA GLU A 78 -9.47 -0.44 -10.12
C GLU A 78 -8.23 0.41 -9.80
N ASP A 79 -7.80 0.44 -8.54
CA ASP A 79 -6.60 1.17 -8.10
C ASP A 79 -5.36 0.70 -8.85
N VAL A 80 -5.16 -0.61 -8.97
CA VAL A 80 -4.03 -1.21 -9.71
C VAL A 80 -4.07 -0.82 -11.20
N GLN A 81 -5.25 -0.76 -11.83
CA GLN A 81 -5.36 -0.28 -13.22
C GLN A 81 -5.03 1.22 -13.33
N GLY A 82 -5.45 2.03 -12.35
CA GLY A 82 -5.09 3.44 -12.26
C GLY A 82 -3.57 3.63 -12.20
N VAL A 83 -2.90 2.97 -11.25
CA VAL A 83 -1.45 3.00 -11.10
C VAL A 83 -0.73 2.53 -12.37
N LYS A 84 -1.23 1.47 -13.01
CA LYS A 84 -0.66 0.99 -14.28
C LYS A 84 -0.69 2.08 -15.36
N THR A 85 -1.80 2.81 -15.47
CA THR A 85 -1.96 3.89 -16.45
C THR A 85 -0.99 5.04 -16.17
N GLU A 86 -0.82 5.42 -14.92
CA GLU A 86 0.16 6.44 -14.51
C GLU A 86 1.60 6.01 -14.81
N ILE A 87 1.95 4.75 -14.56
CA ILE A 87 3.26 4.19 -14.91
C ILE A 87 3.50 4.27 -16.42
N ASP A 88 2.52 3.90 -17.25
CA ASP A 88 2.63 3.98 -18.71
C ASP A 88 2.87 5.44 -19.17
N GLU A 89 2.27 6.42 -18.49
CA GLU A 89 2.51 7.84 -18.75
C GLU A 89 3.92 8.29 -18.38
N VAL A 90 4.39 7.91 -17.19
CA VAL A 90 5.75 8.20 -16.73
C VAL A 90 6.78 7.58 -17.67
N GLN A 91 6.59 6.32 -18.08
CA GLN A 91 7.48 5.65 -19.03
C GLN A 91 7.55 6.37 -20.37
N ARG A 92 6.43 6.90 -20.88
CA ARG A 92 6.42 7.70 -22.12
C ARG A 92 7.20 9.01 -21.96
N LYS A 93 7.00 9.72 -20.85
CA LYS A 93 7.71 10.96 -20.54
C LYS A 93 9.22 10.72 -20.40
N MET A 94 9.61 9.59 -19.80
CA MET A 94 11.01 9.17 -19.67
C MET A 94 11.66 8.91 -21.04
N ARG A 95 11.00 8.15 -21.92
CA ARG A 95 11.49 7.92 -23.30
C ARG A 95 11.69 9.22 -24.08
N LEU A 96 10.75 10.17 -23.94
CA LEU A 96 10.88 11.49 -24.56
C LEU A 96 12.09 12.27 -24.03
N LEU A 97 12.36 12.18 -22.72
CA LEU A 97 13.50 12.83 -22.11
C LEU A 97 14.83 12.19 -22.55
N GLU A 98 14.90 10.86 -22.61
CA GLU A 98 16.07 10.12 -23.13
C GLU A 98 16.41 10.54 -24.57
N GLN A 99 15.39 10.69 -25.43
CA GLN A 99 15.58 11.20 -26.80
C GLN A 99 16.12 12.63 -26.81
N ARG A 100 15.55 13.54 -26.00
CA ARG A 100 16.02 14.92 -25.91
C ARG A 100 17.45 15.04 -25.39
N ILE A 101 17.85 14.18 -24.45
CA ILE A 101 19.23 14.11 -23.96
C ILE A 101 20.15 13.66 -25.10
N SER A 102 19.78 12.61 -25.83
CA SER A 102 20.56 12.10 -26.97
C SER A 102 20.76 13.18 -28.06
N ASP A 103 19.71 13.94 -28.39
CA ASP A 103 19.81 15.05 -29.36
C ASP A 103 20.76 16.16 -28.90
N LEU A 104 20.81 16.44 -27.59
CA LEU A 104 21.73 17.41 -27.00
C LEU A 104 23.17 16.91 -26.98
N GLU A 105 23.40 15.61 -26.78
CA GLU A 105 24.73 14.97 -26.81
C GLU A 105 25.30 14.87 -28.23
N ILE A 106 24.46 14.64 -29.25
CA ILE A 106 24.88 14.54 -30.66
C ILE A 106 25.24 15.90 -31.25
N ARG A 107 24.71 17.01 -30.71
CA ARG A 107 25.09 18.35 -31.15
C ARG A 107 26.50 18.65 -30.61
N PRO A 108 27.57 18.52 -31.41
CA PRO A 108 28.90 18.79 -30.91
C PRO A 108 28.92 20.27 -30.51
N ASN A 109 29.54 20.59 -29.38
CA ASN A 109 29.77 21.96 -28.95
C ASN A 109 30.72 22.65 -29.95
N ILE A 110 30.23 22.99 -31.14
CA ILE A 110 30.92 23.83 -32.10
C ILE A 110 30.63 25.26 -31.66
N ILE A 111 31.44 25.74 -30.70
CA ILE A 111 31.81 27.14 -30.74
C ILE A 111 32.62 27.26 -32.03
N PRO A 112 32.14 27.97 -33.08
CA PRO A 112 33.00 28.24 -34.21
C PRO A 112 34.19 29.00 -33.65
N ALA A 113 35.39 28.44 -33.80
CA ALA A 113 36.63 29.17 -33.65
C ALA A 113 36.65 30.24 -34.76
N SER A 114 35.87 31.31 -34.60
CA SER A 114 35.94 32.46 -35.49
C SER A 114 37.14 33.30 -35.05
N PRO A 115 38.15 33.49 -35.90
CA PRO A 115 39.29 34.34 -35.59
C PRO A 115 38.90 35.80 -35.39
N GLU A 116 37.73 36.22 -35.89
CA GLU A 116 37.26 37.61 -35.92
C GLU A 116 36.90 38.20 -34.55
N LEU A 117 36.58 37.38 -33.54
CA LEU A 117 36.33 37.89 -32.18
C LEU A 117 37.60 38.07 -31.34
N MET A 118 38.77 37.62 -31.82
CA MET A 118 40.04 37.78 -31.09
C MET A 118 40.71 39.13 -31.32
N TYR A 119 40.36 39.86 -32.39
CA TYR A 119 41.16 41.02 -32.85
C TYR A 119 40.61 42.40 -32.47
N SER A 120 39.47 42.50 -31.77
CA SER A 120 38.87 43.80 -31.42
C SER A 120 39.01 44.19 -29.96
N ARG A 121 39.67 43.36 -29.13
CA ARG A 121 39.91 43.68 -27.72
C ARG A 121 41.40 43.78 -27.45
N PRO A 122 41.92 44.90 -26.91
CA PRO A 122 43.31 44.98 -26.50
C PRO A 122 43.57 43.88 -25.47
N MET A 123 44.40 42.90 -25.83
CA MET A 123 44.86 41.88 -24.89
C MET A 123 45.87 42.57 -23.97
N VAL A 124 45.37 43.12 -22.86
CA VAL A 124 46.25 43.70 -21.84
C VAL A 124 47.13 42.57 -21.34
N LYS A 125 48.45 42.73 -21.51
CA LYS A 125 49.44 41.72 -21.14
C LYS A 125 49.29 41.39 -19.65
N LEU A 126 49.18 40.11 -19.36
CA LEU A 126 49.10 39.60 -17.99
C LEU A 126 50.40 39.89 -17.25
N LEU A 127 50.29 40.41 -16.03
CA LEU A 127 51.43 40.55 -15.13
C LEU A 127 51.71 39.19 -14.47
N THR A 128 52.98 38.79 -14.39
CA THR A 128 53.38 37.60 -13.64
C THR A 128 53.53 37.93 -12.17
N PHE A 129 53.05 37.06 -11.28
CA PHE A 129 53.28 37.18 -9.85
C PHE A 129 54.53 36.38 -9.47
N ASP A 130 55.60 37.10 -9.14
CA ASP A 130 56.90 36.57 -8.72
C ASP A 130 57.22 36.87 -7.24
N GLY A 131 56.24 37.44 -6.50
CA GLY A 131 56.39 37.80 -5.10
C GLY A 131 57.05 39.17 -4.84
N GLN A 132 57.46 39.92 -5.87
CA GLN A 132 58.03 41.27 -5.67
C GLN A 132 56.99 42.31 -5.26
N THR A 133 55.74 42.13 -5.69
CA THR A 133 54.60 42.97 -5.29
C THR A 133 53.73 42.22 -4.29
N SER A 134 53.03 42.94 -3.40
CA SER A 134 52.12 42.29 -2.46
C SER A 134 50.96 41.59 -3.20
N TRP A 135 50.50 40.46 -2.64
CA TRP A 135 49.41 39.66 -3.22
C TRP A 135 48.12 40.47 -3.43
N THR A 136 47.82 41.42 -2.54
CA THR A 136 46.63 42.28 -2.64
C THR A 136 46.71 43.19 -3.85
N VAL A 137 47.88 43.81 -4.09
CA VAL A 137 48.12 44.67 -5.26
C VAL A 137 48.01 43.84 -6.55
N PHE A 138 48.60 42.65 -6.56
CA PHE A 138 48.50 41.74 -7.69
C PHE A 138 47.04 41.35 -8.01
N LYS A 139 46.24 40.94 -7.01
CA LYS A 139 44.83 40.58 -7.23
C LYS A 139 44.01 41.74 -7.79
N THR A 140 44.20 42.96 -7.27
CA THR A 140 43.49 44.13 -7.80
C THR A 140 43.85 44.39 -9.26
N GLN A 141 45.13 44.29 -9.62
CA GLN A 141 45.57 44.44 -11.01
C GLN A 141 45.04 43.31 -11.91
N PHE A 142 45.09 42.07 -11.43
CA PHE A 142 44.55 40.91 -12.14
C PHE A 142 43.04 41.04 -12.38
N ASP A 143 42.28 41.52 -11.39
CA ASP A 143 40.84 41.72 -11.51
C ASP A 143 40.50 42.79 -12.54
N VAL A 144 41.23 43.91 -12.55
CA VAL A 144 41.11 44.96 -13.57
C VAL A 144 41.40 44.39 -14.95
N VAL A 145 42.53 43.69 -15.13
CA VAL A 145 42.92 43.06 -16.40
C VAL A 145 41.89 42.02 -16.85
N SER A 146 41.40 41.17 -15.94
CA SER A 146 40.41 40.13 -16.25
C SER A 146 39.07 40.72 -16.69
N SER A 147 38.68 41.87 -16.13
CA SER A 147 37.45 42.58 -16.48
C SER A 147 37.60 43.31 -17.81
N THR A 148 38.73 43.99 -18.02
CA THR A 148 39.09 44.64 -19.28
C THR A 148 39.20 43.63 -20.42
N ASN A 149 39.69 42.41 -20.14
CA ASN A 149 39.77 41.33 -21.11
C ASN A 149 38.48 40.47 -21.17
N GLY A 150 37.59 40.55 -20.18
CA GLY A 150 36.25 39.93 -20.16
C GLY A 150 36.31 38.43 -20.10
N TRP A 151 37.26 37.90 -19.33
CA TRP A 151 37.43 36.46 -19.21
C TRP A 151 36.26 35.84 -18.44
N PRO A 152 35.58 34.81 -18.99
CA PRO A 152 34.59 34.05 -18.24
C PRO A 152 35.28 33.26 -17.11
N GLY A 153 34.51 32.87 -16.08
CA GLY A 153 35.02 32.24 -14.86
C GLY A 153 36.09 31.16 -15.08
N PRO A 154 35.88 30.17 -15.97
CA PRO A 154 36.89 29.14 -16.24
C PRO A 154 38.21 29.69 -16.81
N VAL A 155 38.14 30.66 -17.72
CA VAL A 155 39.34 31.29 -18.32
C VAL A 155 40.07 32.16 -17.30
N LYS A 156 39.32 32.90 -16.47
CA LYS A 156 39.88 33.71 -15.38
C LYS A 156 40.66 32.85 -14.38
N ALA A 157 40.15 31.67 -14.03
CA ALA A 157 40.85 30.73 -13.16
C ALA A 157 42.14 30.20 -13.80
N SER A 158 42.10 29.74 -15.05
CA SER A 158 43.29 29.24 -15.76
C SER A 158 44.38 30.30 -15.89
N GLN A 159 44.01 31.55 -16.20
CA GLN A 159 44.96 32.65 -16.31
C GLN A 159 45.55 33.05 -14.95
N LEU A 160 44.78 32.97 -13.87
CA LEU A 160 45.30 33.23 -12.52
C LEU A 160 46.39 32.22 -12.18
N VAL A 161 46.16 30.93 -12.41
CA VAL A 161 47.17 29.89 -12.19
C VAL A 161 48.39 30.10 -13.09
N ALA A 162 48.16 30.41 -14.37
CA ALA A 162 49.25 30.67 -15.33
C ALA A 162 50.07 31.92 -15.03
N SER A 163 49.57 32.86 -14.23
CA SER A 163 50.28 34.07 -13.81
C SER A 163 51.29 33.85 -12.68
N LEU A 164 51.12 32.79 -11.89
CA LEU A 164 51.93 32.52 -10.70
C LEU A 164 53.27 31.90 -11.12
N ARG A 165 54.37 32.31 -10.46
CA ARG A 165 55.72 31.78 -10.68
C ARG A 165 56.44 31.54 -9.35
N GLY A 166 57.53 30.79 -9.40
CA GLY A 166 58.36 30.45 -8.24
C GLY A 166 57.55 29.73 -7.15
N SER A 167 57.86 30.03 -5.89
CA SER A 167 57.23 29.39 -4.73
C SER A 167 55.69 29.53 -4.70
N ALA A 168 55.13 30.58 -5.31
CA ALA A 168 53.67 30.73 -5.41
C ALA A 168 53.02 29.71 -6.36
N ALA A 169 53.72 29.30 -7.42
CA ALA A 169 53.27 28.23 -8.31
C ALA A 169 53.46 26.85 -7.66
N GLU A 170 54.53 26.68 -6.87
CA GLU A 170 54.84 25.42 -6.18
C GLU A 170 53.80 25.07 -5.11
N VAL A 171 53.31 26.05 -4.34
CA VAL A 171 52.25 25.83 -3.33
C VAL A 171 50.98 25.24 -3.98
N LEU A 172 50.53 25.79 -5.11
CA LEU A 172 49.36 25.26 -5.81
C LEU A 172 49.61 23.88 -6.44
N GLN A 173 50.84 23.55 -6.82
CA GLN A 173 51.15 22.22 -7.36
C GLN A 173 51.24 21.14 -6.28
N GLN A 174 51.57 21.50 -5.03
CA GLN A 174 51.60 20.54 -3.92
C GLN A 174 50.23 20.23 -3.35
N GLU A 175 49.28 21.16 -3.44
CA GLU A 175 47.94 21.03 -2.86
C GLU A 175 47.00 20.15 -3.73
N TRP A 176 47.40 19.78 -4.96
CA TRP A 176 46.66 18.89 -5.88
C TRP A 176 47.40 17.57 -6.20
N ARG A 177 48.26 17.10 -5.29
CA ARG A 177 48.76 15.71 -5.31
C ARG A 177 47.96 14.81 -4.37
#